data_AF-A0A8B9LZS3-F1
#
_entry.id   AF-A0A8B9LZS3-F1
#
_cell.length_a   1.000
_cell.length_b   1.000
_cell.length_c   1.000
_cell.angle_alpha   90.00
_cell.angle_beta   90.00
_cell.angle_gamma   90.00
#
_symmetry.space_group_name_H-M   'P 1'
#
loop_
_entity.id
_entity.type
_entity.pdbx_description
1 polymer ?
#
loop_
_entity_poly.entity_id
_entity_poly.type
_entity_poly.pdbx_seq_one_letter_code
_entity_poly.pdbx_strand_id
1 'polypeptide(L)' 'MAKKVAIIGGGSSGLCAIKACLQEGLEPICFERTRDIGGLWRATTPAPAIRPHHYP' A
#
# COMPACT_ATOMS: atom_id res chain seq x y z
N MET A 1 9.72 -15.96 21.02
CA MET A 1 8.65 -15.06 20.52
C MET A 1 9.22 -14.18 19.43
N ALA A 2 8.48 -13.94 18.35
CA ALA A 2 8.87 -12.99 17.30
C ALA A 2 8.85 -11.56 17.84
N LYS A 3 9.75 -10.69 17.36
CA LYS A 3 9.74 -9.27 17.74
C LYS A 3 8.68 -8.52 16.94
N LYS A 4 7.92 -7.65 17.60
CA LYS A 4 6.94 -6.77 16.97
C LYS A 4 7.62 -5.54 16.37
N VAL A 5 7.28 -5.20 15.13
CA VAL A 5 7.86 -4.08 14.37
C VAL A 5 6.75 -3.17 13.86
N ALA A 6 6.79 -1.89 14.23
CA ALA A 6 5.87 -0.89 13.67
C ALA A 6 6.40 -0.36 12.34
N ILE A 7 5.57 -0.41 11.30
CA ILE A 7 5.85 0.13 9.97
C ILE A 7 4.92 1.32 9.73
N ILE A 8 5.47 2.50 9.50
CA ILE A 8 4.68 3.73 9.29
C ILE A 8 4.60 4.03 7.79
N GLY A 9 3.39 3.95 7.24
CA GLY A 9 3.09 4.13 5.81
C GLY A 9 2.98 2.80 5.06
N GLY A 10 1.88 2.62 4.34
CA GLY A 10 1.56 1.46 3.50
C GLY A 10 1.91 1.64 2.02
N GLY A 11 2.91 2.49 1.72
CA GLY A 11 3.44 2.69 0.37
C GLY A 11 4.39 1.59 -0.08
N SER A 12 5.02 1.75 -1.24
CA SER A 12 5.97 0.77 -1.81
C SER A 12 7.07 0.36 -0.83
N SER A 13 7.72 1.33 -0.18
CA SER A 13 8.76 1.07 0.83
C SER A 13 8.24 0.33 2.05
N GLY A 14 7.06 0.72 2.57
CA GLY A 14 6.43 0.07 3.71
C GLY A 14 6.06 -1.39 3.42
N LEU A 15 5.47 -1.67 2.26
CA LEU A 15 5.14 -3.04 1.83
C LEU A 15 6.39 -3.90 1.65
N CYS A 16 7.47 -3.36 1.08
CA CYS A 16 8.76 -4.06 1.01
C CYS A 16 9.31 -4.36 2.40
N ALA A 17 9.24 -3.41 3.34
CA ALA A 17 9.69 -3.61 4.72
C ALA A 17 8.87 -4.68 5.46
N ILE A 18 7.55 -4.73 5.24
CA ILE A 18 6.68 -5.80 5.77
C ILE A 18 7.14 -7.16 5.23
N LYS A 19 7.36 -7.28 3.92
CA LYS A 19 7.82 -8.53 3.31
C LYS A 19 9.15 -9.00 3.91
N ALA A 20 10.12 -8.09 4.04
CA ALA A 20 11.41 -8.40 4.65
C ALA A 20 11.26 -8.85 6.11
N CYS A 21 10.45 -8.14 6.91
CA CYS A 21 10.18 -8.51 8.30
C CYS A 21 9.61 -9.93 8.42
N LEU A 22 8.66 -10.29 7.55
CA LEU A 22 8.08 -11.64 7.54
C LEU A 22 9.10 -12.72 7.15
N GLN A 23 10.02 -12.43 6.22
CA GLN A 23 11.09 -13.37 5.83
C GLN A 23 12.08 -13.63 6.97
N GLU A 24 12.33 -12.63 7.81
CA GLU A 24 13.20 -12.71 8.99
C GLU A 24 12.46 -13.24 10.24
N GLY A 25 11.20 -13.67 10.11
CA GLY A 25 10.42 -14.22 11.23
C GLY A 25 9.98 -13.18 12.27
N LEU A 26 9.88 -11.91 11.87
CA LEU A 26 9.37 -10.82 12.71
C LEU A 26 7.83 -10.69 12.57
N GLU A 27 7.22 -9.96 13.49
CA GLU A 27 5.77 -9.67 13.49
C GLU A 27 5.53 -8.18 13.16
N PRO A 28 5.43 -7.81 11.87
CA PRO A 28 5.21 -6.42 11.48
C PRO A 28 3.74 -5.99 11.67
N ILE A 29 3.55 -4.74 12.09
CA ILE A 29 2.25 -4.06 12.16
C ILE A 29 2.37 -2.78 11.34
N CYS A 30 1.54 -2.65 10.30
CA CYS A 30 1.52 -1.48 9.44
C CYS A 30 0.48 -0.46 9.90
N PHE A 31 0.89 0.80 10.00
CA PHE A 31 0.03 1.94 10.24
C PHE A 31 0.01 2.81 8.99
N GLU A 32 -1.12 2.80 8.29
CA GLU A 32 -1.38 3.64 7.12
C GLU A 32 -2.43 4.70 7.51
N ARG A 33 -2.26 5.93 7.04
CA ARG A 33 -3.19 7.04 7.32
C ARG A 33 -4.56 6.77 6.72
N THR A 34 -4.59 6.14 5.55
CA THR A 34 -5.80 5.87 4.79
C THR A 34 -6.29 4.43 5.00
N ARG A 35 -7.51 4.12 4.53
CA ARG A 35 -8.06 2.76 4.63
C ARG A 35 -7.37 1.75 3.72
N ASP A 36 -6.71 2.22 2.66
CA ASP A 36 -6.11 1.35 1.66
C ASP A 36 -4.59 1.54 1.59
N ILE A 37 -3.90 0.46 1.25
CA ILE A 37 -2.46 0.45 0.99
C ILE A 37 -2.13 0.96 -0.42
N GLY A 38 -0.84 1.13 -0.70
CA GLY A 38 -0.31 1.47 -2.02
C GLY A 38 0.39 2.82 -2.07
N GLY A 39 0.19 3.70 -1.09
CA GLY A 39 0.81 5.03 -1.07
C GLY A 39 0.61 5.76 -2.40
N LEU A 40 1.71 6.27 -3.01
CA LEU A 40 1.66 6.92 -4.32
C LEU A 40 1.25 6.00 -5.48
N TRP A 41 1.40 4.68 -5.34
CA TRP A 41 0.98 3.74 -6.39
C TRP A 41 -0.53 3.56 -6.43
N ARG A 42 -1.22 3.86 -5.32
CA ARG A 42 -2.67 3.94 -5.33
C ARG A 42 -3.06 5.25 -5.99
N ALA A 43 -3.53 5.18 -7.24
CA ALA A 43 -4.10 6.33 -7.93
C ALA A 43 -5.26 6.89 -7.09
N THR A 44 -5.07 8.11 -6.57
CA THR A 44 -6.13 8.84 -5.85
C THR A 44 -7.05 9.57 -6.80
N THR A 45 -6.62 9.76 -8.04
CA THR A 45 -7.45 10.31 -9.10
C THR A 45 -8.46 9.24 -9.54
N PRO A 46 -9.76 9.50 -9.44
CA PRO A 46 -10.74 8.62 -10.06
C PRO A 46 -10.40 8.48 -11.54
N ALA A 47 -10.49 7.25 -12.07
CA ALA A 47 -10.31 7.02 -13.49
C ALA A 47 -11.15 8.05 -14.25
N PRO A 48 -10.61 8.70 -15.30
CA PRO A 48 -11.41 9.63 -16.08
C PRO A 48 -12.68 8.91 -16.47
N ALA A 49 -13.85 9.51 -16.18
CA ALA A 49 -15.12 8.98 -16.59
C ALA A 49 -14.99 8.62 -18.07
N ILE A 50 -15.16 7.33 -18.39
CA ILE A 50 -15.07 6.84 -19.76
C ILE A 50 -16.07 7.68 -20.53
N ARG A 51 -15.60 8.68 -21.30
CA ARG A 51 -16.48 9.39 -22.22
C ARG A 51 -16.89 8.31 -23.22
N PRO A 52 -18.17 7.98 -23.38
CA PRO A 52 -18.57 7.13 -24.47
C PRO A 52 -18.02 7.80 -25.73
N HIS A 53 -17.14 7.08 -26.42
CA HIS A 53 -16.55 7.54 -27.67
C HIS A 53 -17.74 7.71 -28.62
N HIS A 54 -18.23 8.93 -28.78
CA HIS A 54 -19.09 9.28 -29.92
C HIS A 54 -18.19 9.11 -31.14
N TYR A 55 -18.27 7.94 -31.75
CA TYR A 55 -17.71 7.70 -33.07
C TYR A 55 -18.69 8.34 -34.07
N PRO A 56 -18.22 9.16 -35.02
CA PRO A 56 -19.05 9.63 -36.13
C PRO A 56 -19.46 8.46 -37.05
#